data_AF-Q5EI82-F1
#
_entry.id   AF-Q5EI82-F1
#
_cell.length_a   1.000
_cell.length_b   1.000
_cell.length_c   1.000
_cell.angle_alpha   90.00
_cell.angle_beta   90.00
_cell.angle_gamma   90.00
#
_symmetry.space_group_name_H-M   'P 1'
#
loop_
_entity.id
_entity.type
_entity.pdbx_description
1 polymer ?
#
loop_
_entity_poly.entity_id
_entity_poly.type
_entity_poly.pdbx_seq_one_letter_code
_entity_poly.pdbx_strand_id
1 'polypeptide(L)'
;LQYLDVSYNRLKTVTWYSLASLRQLDLSFNDFDSMPISEETGNMSHLEILGLSAAKIRKSDFQKIAHLHLNTVFLGLRTLSHYEEGSLPILNTTKLHIVLPINTNFWDLLRDGIKTSKILEMTNLDGKSQFASHETQQNLILENAKTSILLLNKVDLPWDDLFLILQFVWHTSVEYFQIQHVIFGGKVYLDHNSFDYSNTVMRTINLEHVHF
;
A
#
# COMPACT_ATOMS: atom_id res chain seq x y z
N LEU A 1 15.15 -24.45 -6.55
CA LEU A 1 15.15 -23.25 -5.68
C LEU A 1 13.69 -22.89 -5.40
N GLN A 2 13.32 -22.64 -4.14
CA GLN A 2 11.93 -22.29 -3.76
C GLN A 2 11.81 -20.89 -3.13
N TYR A 3 12.91 -20.37 -2.57
CA TYR A 3 12.99 -19.10 -1.89
C TYR A 3 14.19 -18.34 -2.44
N LEU A 4 13.98 -17.12 -2.90
CA LEU A 4 15.04 -16.22 -3.34
C LEU A 4 14.78 -14.85 -2.74
N ASP A 5 15.67 -14.42 -1.86
CA ASP A 5 15.66 -13.08 -1.28
C ASP A 5 16.92 -12.35 -1.73
N VAL A 6 16.73 -11.28 -2.48
CA VAL A 6 17.77 -10.34 -2.90
C VAL A 6 17.33 -8.90 -2.59
N SER A 7 16.47 -8.76 -1.57
CA SER A 7 15.99 -7.48 -1.08
C SER A 7 17.12 -6.64 -0.47
N TYR A 8 16.86 -5.34 -0.25
CA TYR A 8 17.81 -4.41 0.38
C TYR A 8 19.17 -4.26 -0.32
N ASN A 9 19.22 -4.56 -1.60
CA ASN A 9 20.40 -4.32 -2.44
C ASN A 9 20.29 -2.97 -3.17
N ARG A 10 21.14 -2.78 -4.18
CA ARG A 10 21.15 -1.62 -5.10
C ARG A 10 21.02 -2.09 -6.55
N LEU A 11 20.27 -3.16 -6.77
CA LEU A 11 20.05 -3.71 -8.10
C LEU A 11 19.25 -2.70 -8.91
N LYS A 12 19.68 -2.49 -10.16
CA LYS A 12 19.02 -1.59 -11.12
C LYS A 12 18.34 -2.34 -12.25
N THR A 13 18.73 -3.60 -12.47
CA THR A 13 18.21 -4.48 -13.51
C THR A 13 18.16 -5.91 -12.99
N VAL A 14 17.25 -6.71 -13.55
CA VAL A 14 17.20 -8.16 -13.37
C VAL A 14 17.07 -8.78 -14.76
N THR A 15 17.79 -9.85 -15.01
CA THR A 15 17.57 -10.73 -16.15
C THR A 15 16.82 -11.95 -15.67
N TRP A 16 15.68 -12.23 -16.31
CA TRP A 16 14.78 -13.28 -15.86
C TRP A 16 15.04 -14.61 -16.56
N TYR A 17 14.92 -15.67 -15.78
CA TYR A 17 14.83 -17.04 -16.24
C TYR A 17 13.67 -17.70 -15.50
N SER A 18 12.95 -18.60 -16.15
CA SER A 18 11.83 -19.30 -15.50
C SER A 18 12.33 -20.11 -14.30
N LEU A 19 11.86 -19.76 -13.11
CA LEU A 19 12.09 -20.46 -11.86
C LEU A 19 10.77 -21.10 -11.43
N ALA A 20 10.28 -22.08 -12.19
CA ALA A 20 8.92 -22.62 -12.05
C ALA A 20 8.58 -23.18 -10.65
N SER A 21 9.59 -23.56 -9.85
CA SER A 21 9.40 -24.05 -8.47
C SER A 21 9.49 -22.96 -7.40
N LEU A 22 9.69 -21.70 -7.78
CA LEU A 22 9.83 -20.59 -6.84
C LEU A 22 8.48 -20.30 -6.18
N ARG A 23 8.48 -20.24 -4.85
CA ARG A 23 7.32 -19.89 -4.02
C ARG A 23 7.45 -18.50 -3.42
N GLN A 24 8.66 -18.05 -3.17
CA GLN A 24 8.93 -16.72 -2.63
C GLN A 24 10.08 -16.06 -3.39
N LEU A 25 9.82 -14.83 -3.81
CA LEU A 25 10.77 -13.96 -4.49
C LEU A 25 10.72 -12.59 -3.84
N ASP A 26 11.82 -12.12 -3.28
CA ASP A 26 11.91 -10.78 -2.72
C ASP A 26 12.97 -9.95 -3.45
N LEU A 27 12.50 -8.95 -4.20
CA LEU A 27 13.27 -7.92 -4.89
C LEU A 27 13.08 -6.53 -4.28
N SER A 28 12.43 -6.43 -3.12
CA SER A 28 12.13 -5.16 -2.47
C SER A 28 13.37 -4.37 -2.06
N PHE A 29 13.21 -3.07 -1.84
CA PHE A 29 14.28 -2.15 -1.45
C PHE A 29 15.53 -2.21 -2.35
N ASN A 30 15.31 -2.27 -3.67
CA ASN A 30 16.32 -2.12 -4.72
C ASN A 30 16.11 -0.80 -5.50
N ASP A 31 17.02 -0.46 -6.41
CA ASP A 31 17.08 0.82 -7.14
C ASP A 31 16.57 0.69 -8.59
N PHE A 32 15.49 -0.08 -8.80
CA PHE A 32 14.89 -0.25 -10.13
C PHE A 32 14.16 1.04 -10.56
N ASP A 33 14.34 1.47 -11.82
CA ASP A 33 13.58 2.62 -12.36
C ASP A 33 12.10 2.26 -12.59
N SER A 34 11.84 1.06 -13.10
CA SER A 34 10.51 0.48 -13.33
C SER A 34 10.40 -0.89 -12.68
N MET A 35 9.18 -1.39 -12.49
CA MET A 35 8.95 -2.71 -11.89
C MET A 35 9.73 -3.82 -12.62
N PRO A 36 10.49 -4.65 -11.89
CA PRO A 36 11.31 -5.71 -12.49
C PRO A 36 10.46 -6.93 -12.84
N ILE A 37 9.38 -6.78 -13.61
CA ILE A 37 8.46 -7.88 -13.97
C ILE A 37 8.61 -8.22 -15.45
N SER A 38 8.71 -9.52 -15.77
CA SER A 38 8.75 -10.02 -17.14
C SER A 38 7.75 -11.16 -17.37
N GLU A 39 7.74 -11.72 -18.58
CA GLU A 39 6.88 -12.87 -18.92
C GLU A 39 7.27 -14.12 -18.13
N GLU A 40 8.56 -14.29 -17.83
CA GLU A 40 9.07 -15.36 -16.99
C GLU A 40 8.53 -15.28 -15.56
N THR A 41 8.35 -14.07 -15.00
CA THR A 41 7.69 -13.89 -13.70
C THR A 41 6.25 -14.40 -13.75
N GLY A 42 5.53 -14.10 -14.84
CA GLY A 42 4.16 -14.58 -15.09
C GLY A 42 4.04 -16.11 -15.22
N ASN A 43 5.14 -16.80 -15.54
CA ASN A 43 5.20 -18.26 -15.66
C ASN A 43 5.49 -18.98 -14.33
N MET A 44 5.74 -18.25 -13.23
CA MET A 44 6.00 -18.83 -11.91
C MET A 44 4.68 -19.20 -11.20
N SER A 45 4.01 -20.25 -11.66
CA SER A 45 2.67 -20.64 -11.17
C SER A 45 2.59 -21.06 -9.69
N HIS A 46 3.72 -21.38 -9.06
CA HIS A 46 3.80 -21.71 -7.63
C HIS A 46 4.16 -20.49 -6.75
N LEU A 47 4.30 -19.30 -7.32
CA LEU A 47 4.69 -18.11 -6.59
C LEU A 47 3.56 -17.68 -5.65
N GLU A 48 3.89 -17.54 -4.37
CA GLU A 48 2.95 -17.18 -3.30
C GLU A 48 3.27 -15.80 -2.72
N ILE A 49 4.56 -15.47 -2.60
CA ILE A 49 5.02 -14.19 -2.06
C ILE A 49 5.93 -13.50 -3.07
N LEU A 50 5.61 -12.24 -3.37
CA LEU A 50 6.38 -11.42 -4.29
C LEU A 50 6.68 -10.05 -3.67
N GLY A 51 7.96 -9.82 -3.36
CA GLY A 51 8.51 -8.53 -2.95
C GLY A 51 9.05 -7.75 -4.15
N LEU A 52 8.65 -6.48 -4.30
CA LEU A 52 9.02 -5.63 -5.43
C LEU A 52 9.48 -4.24 -4.96
N SER A 53 10.27 -3.59 -5.81
CA SER A 53 10.68 -2.19 -5.68
C SER A 53 10.70 -1.56 -7.07
N ALA A 54 10.33 -0.29 -7.18
CA ALA A 54 10.57 0.54 -8.35
C ALA A 54 10.40 2.02 -8.00
N ALA A 55 11.12 2.90 -8.70
CA ALA A 55 10.95 4.35 -8.63
C ALA A 55 9.72 4.85 -9.40
N LYS A 56 9.22 4.06 -10.36
CA LYS A 56 8.02 4.35 -11.15
C LYS A 56 7.14 3.11 -11.22
N ILE A 57 5.84 3.30 -11.02
CA ILE A 57 4.84 2.24 -11.08
C ILE A 57 3.77 2.62 -12.10
N ARG A 58 3.53 1.74 -13.07
CA ARG A 58 2.54 1.92 -14.13
C ARG A 58 1.61 0.72 -14.22
N LYS A 59 0.46 0.89 -14.85
CA LYS A 59 -0.50 -0.21 -15.08
C LYS A 59 0.12 -1.36 -15.87
N SER A 60 0.89 -1.02 -16.91
CA SER A 60 1.54 -2.01 -17.78
C SER A 60 2.49 -2.94 -17.01
N ASP A 61 3.05 -2.48 -15.89
CA ASP A 61 4.05 -3.21 -15.13
C ASP A 61 3.50 -4.51 -14.54
N PHE A 62 2.22 -4.51 -14.14
CA PHE A 62 1.59 -5.64 -13.47
C PHE A 62 0.79 -6.55 -14.40
N GLN A 63 0.57 -6.16 -15.66
CA GLN A 63 -0.24 -6.95 -16.62
C GLN A 63 0.25 -8.39 -16.77
N LYS A 64 1.58 -8.59 -16.77
CA LYS A 64 2.21 -9.91 -16.95
C LYS A 64 2.03 -10.85 -15.75
N ILE A 65 1.59 -10.34 -14.61
CA ILE A 65 1.34 -11.12 -13.39
C ILE A 65 -0.11 -11.03 -12.91
N ALA A 66 -0.99 -10.35 -13.67
CA ALA A 66 -2.38 -10.13 -13.28
C ALA A 66 -3.17 -11.44 -13.10
N HIS A 67 -2.79 -12.50 -13.81
CA HIS A 67 -3.40 -13.83 -13.70
C HIS A 67 -2.89 -14.65 -12.52
N LEU A 68 -1.75 -14.28 -11.91
CA LEU A 68 -1.21 -15.00 -10.75
C LEU A 68 -2.05 -14.70 -9.51
N HIS A 69 -2.35 -15.74 -8.72
CA HIS A 69 -3.04 -15.57 -7.44
C HIS A 69 -2.01 -15.60 -6.31
N LEU A 70 -1.56 -14.43 -5.88
CA LEU A 70 -0.49 -14.30 -4.89
C LEU A 70 -1.08 -14.26 -3.47
N ASN A 71 -0.46 -14.94 -2.52
CA ASN A 71 -0.82 -14.79 -1.11
C ASN A 71 -0.49 -13.37 -0.65
N THR A 72 0.75 -12.94 -0.86
CA THR A 72 1.23 -11.63 -0.42
C THR A 72 2.03 -10.93 -1.51
N VAL A 73 1.69 -9.68 -1.80
CA VAL A 73 2.56 -8.76 -2.52
C VAL A 73 3.11 -7.74 -1.53
N PHE A 74 4.44 -7.59 -1.54
CA PHE A 74 5.15 -6.62 -0.72
C PHE A 74 5.81 -5.56 -1.61
N LEU A 75 5.47 -4.29 -1.40
CA LEU A 75 6.08 -3.15 -2.08
C LEU A 75 6.99 -2.41 -1.10
N GLY A 76 8.26 -2.82 -1.07
CA GLY A 76 9.30 -2.15 -0.30
C GLY A 76 10.01 -1.12 -1.18
N LEU A 77 9.56 0.13 -1.13
CA LEU A 77 10.01 1.18 -2.05
C LEU A 77 11.11 2.03 -1.39
N ARG A 78 12.23 2.24 -2.09
CA ARG A 78 13.25 3.23 -1.65
C ARG A 78 12.86 4.65 -2.01
N THR A 79 12.28 4.82 -3.19
CA THR A 79 11.78 6.08 -3.74
C THR A 79 10.53 5.77 -4.56
N LEU A 80 9.61 6.73 -4.69
CA LEU A 80 8.50 6.64 -5.63
C LEU A 80 8.35 7.99 -6.32
N SER A 81 9.02 8.14 -7.46
CA SER A 81 9.00 9.36 -8.27
C SER A 81 7.73 9.49 -9.11
N HIS A 82 7.05 8.38 -9.39
CA HIS A 82 5.82 8.36 -10.18
C HIS A 82 4.96 7.15 -9.85
N TYR A 83 3.66 7.37 -9.68
CA TYR A 83 2.64 6.34 -9.55
C TYR A 83 1.51 6.64 -10.53
N GLU A 84 1.13 5.68 -11.36
CA GLU A 84 -0.06 5.77 -12.21
C GLU A 84 -1.29 5.23 -11.45
N GLU A 85 -2.27 6.10 -11.19
CA GLU A 85 -3.54 5.70 -10.56
C GLU A 85 -4.23 4.56 -11.31
N GLY A 86 -4.67 3.55 -10.58
CA GLY A 86 -5.25 2.29 -11.05
C GLY A 86 -4.23 1.19 -11.31
N SER A 87 -2.96 1.34 -10.90
CA SER A 87 -1.93 0.31 -11.10
C SER A 87 -2.09 -0.87 -10.13
N LEU A 88 -2.19 -0.63 -8.81
CA LEU A 88 -2.27 -1.72 -7.84
C LEU A 88 -3.47 -2.67 -8.04
N PRO A 89 -4.68 -2.21 -8.45
CA PRO A 89 -5.84 -3.09 -8.62
C PRO A 89 -5.67 -4.16 -9.72
N ILE A 90 -4.62 -4.07 -10.54
CA ILE A 90 -4.23 -5.12 -11.51
C ILE A 90 -3.68 -6.36 -10.79
N LEU A 91 -3.09 -6.18 -9.60
CA LEU A 91 -2.60 -7.28 -8.77
C LEU A 91 -3.77 -8.11 -8.25
N ASN A 92 -3.59 -9.42 -8.26
CA ASN A 92 -4.53 -10.36 -7.66
C ASN A 92 -3.88 -11.00 -6.43
N THR A 93 -4.08 -10.39 -5.27
CA THR A 93 -3.44 -10.82 -4.02
C THR A 93 -4.35 -10.77 -2.80
N THR A 94 -4.11 -11.67 -1.84
CA THR A 94 -4.85 -11.68 -0.56
C THR A 94 -4.38 -10.56 0.36
N LYS A 95 -3.07 -10.34 0.47
CA LYS A 95 -2.46 -9.28 1.28
C LYS A 95 -1.57 -8.39 0.42
N LEU A 96 -1.80 -7.09 0.48
CA LEU A 96 -0.88 -6.09 -0.05
C LEU A 96 -0.22 -5.35 1.12
N HIS A 97 1.10 -5.34 1.15
CA HIS A 97 1.87 -4.55 2.12
C HIS A 97 2.75 -3.53 1.38
N ILE A 98 2.59 -2.26 1.73
CA ILE A 98 3.33 -1.13 1.13
C ILE A 98 4.15 -0.46 2.22
N VAL A 99 5.47 -0.38 2.02
CA VAL A 99 6.34 0.48 2.82
C VAL A 99 6.56 1.76 2.04
N LEU A 100 5.97 2.86 2.53
CA LEU A 100 5.98 4.15 1.84
C LEU A 100 7.36 4.79 1.93
N PRO A 101 7.92 5.28 0.80
CA PRO A 101 9.05 6.18 0.83
C PRO A 101 8.61 7.59 1.23
N ILE A 102 9.57 8.42 1.63
CA ILE A 102 9.34 9.83 2.00
C ILE A 102 8.82 10.60 0.76
N ASN A 103 7.92 11.57 0.95
CA ASN A 103 7.34 12.42 -0.11
C ASN A 103 6.51 11.66 -1.17
N THR A 104 5.77 10.64 -0.78
CA THR A 104 4.91 9.87 -1.69
C THR A 104 3.46 10.36 -1.62
N ASN A 105 2.72 10.35 -2.75
CA ASN A 105 1.28 10.58 -2.70
C ASN A 105 0.58 9.38 -2.02
N PHE A 106 0.23 9.57 -0.75
CA PHE A 106 -0.40 8.55 0.08
C PHE A 106 -1.80 8.16 -0.42
N TRP A 107 -2.59 9.14 -0.89
CA TRP A 107 -4.00 8.95 -1.18
C TRP A 107 -4.25 8.05 -2.39
N ASP A 108 -3.47 8.21 -3.46
CA ASP A 108 -3.60 7.36 -4.65
C ASP A 108 -3.30 5.90 -4.31
N LEU A 109 -2.23 5.66 -3.53
CA LEU A 109 -1.83 4.33 -3.08
C LEU A 109 -2.86 3.73 -2.12
N LEU A 110 -3.45 4.52 -1.22
CA LEU A 110 -4.49 4.05 -0.31
C LEU A 110 -5.75 3.64 -1.09
N ARG A 111 -6.24 4.49 -2.00
CA ARG A 111 -7.45 4.23 -2.81
C ARG A 111 -7.30 2.94 -3.62
N ASP A 112 -6.16 2.80 -4.29
CA ASP A 112 -5.87 1.62 -5.09
C ASP A 112 -5.60 0.39 -4.22
N GLY A 113 -4.87 0.54 -3.12
CA GLY A 113 -4.62 -0.53 -2.16
C GLY A 113 -5.93 -1.14 -1.63
N ILE A 114 -6.90 -0.29 -1.28
CA ILE A 114 -8.22 -0.72 -0.78
C ILE A 114 -8.97 -1.56 -1.82
N LYS A 115 -8.81 -1.28 -3.11
CA LYS A 115 -9.39 -2.06 -4.22
C LYS A 115 -8.60 -3.32 -4.56
N THR A 116 -7.39 -3.47 -4.05
CA THR A 116 -6.46 -4.50 -4.52
C THR A 116 -6.61 -5.81 -3.75
N SER A 117 -6.69 -5.75 -2.42
CA SER A 117 -6.53 -6.93 -1.56
C SER A 117 -7.50 -6.94 -0.38
N LYS A 118 -7.67 -8.12 0.25
CA LYS A 118 -8.49 -8.26 1.47
C LYS A 118 -7.84 -7.60 2.68
N ILE A 119 -6.51 -7.66 2.75
CA ILE A 119 -5.69 -7.12 3.84
C ILE A 119 -4.72 -6.11 3.24
N LEU A 120 -4.91 -4.83 3.57
CA LEU A 120 -3.98 -3.77 3.20
C LEU A 120 -3.15 -3.37 4.42
N GLU A 121 -1.83 -3.44 4.30
CA GLU A 121 -0.90 -2.91 5.27
C GLU A 121 -0.10 -1.77 4.65
N MET A 122 -0.05 -0.61 5.31
CA MET A 122 0.80 0.51 4.90
C MET A 122 1.69 0.91 6.08
N THR A 123 2.98 1.05 5.83
CA THR A 123 3.98 1.37 6.86
C THR A 123 4.76 2.61 6.48
N ASN A 124 5.25 3.35 7.49
CA ASN A 124 6.08 4.55 7.34
C ASN A 124 5.29 5.75 6.81
N LEU A 125 4.19 6.07 7.49
CA LEU A 125 3.37 7.24 7.18
C LEU A 125 3.99 8.48 7.86
N ASP A 126 4.33 9.49 7.07
CA ASP A 126 4.91 10.76 7.54
C ASP A 126 4.14 11.95 6.94
N GLY A 127 3.54 12.75 7.81
CA GLY A 127 2.57 13.79 7.47
C GLY A 127 3.17 15.00 6.78
N LYS A 128 4.48 15.24 6.91
CA LYS A 128 5.10 16.50 6.48
C LYS A 128 5.17 16.69 4.97
N SER A 129 4.97 15.64 4.18
CA SER A 129 5.12 15.68 2.72
C SER A 129 4.08 14.87 1.94
N GLN A 130 3.41 13.90 2.58
CA GLN A 130 2.53 12.95 1.89
C GLN A 130 1.10 13.48 1.69
N PHE A 131 0.71 14.56 2.39
CA PHE A 131 -0.67 15.08 2.45
C PHE A 131 -0.82 16.49 1.83
N ALA A 132 0.24 17.06 1.26
CA ALA A 132 0.26 18.46 0.78
C ALA A 132 -0.77 18.78 -0.33
N SER A 133 -1.31 17.78 -1.02
CA SER A 133 -2.42 17.92 -1.97
C SER A 133 -3.77 17.76 -1.27
N HIS A 134 -4.15 18.73 -0.42
CA HIS A 134 -5.49 18.85 0.16
C HIS A 134 -6.53 19.31 -0.89
N GLU A 135 -6.55 18.71 -2.09
CA GLU A 135 -7.66 18.95 -3.01
C GLU A 135 -8.79 17.97 -2.69
N THR A 136 -9.63 18.39 -1.74
CA THR A 136 -11.09 18.18 -1.70
C THR A 136 -11.60 16.89 -2.34
N GLN A 137 -11.40 15.74 -1.70
CA GLN A 137 -12.11 14.50 -2.06
C GLN A 137 -13.04 14.06 -0.94
N GLN A 138 -13.92 14.99 -0.55
CA GLN A 138 -15.11 14.70 0.24
C GLN A 138 -16.07 13.86 -0.60
N ASN A 139 -16.50 12.71 -0.07
CA ASN A 139 -17.62 11.90 -0.56
C ASN A 139 -17.41 11.17 -1.89
N LEU A 140 -16.45 10.24 -1.94
CA LEU A 140 -16.45 9.21 -2.97
C LEU A 140 -16.61 7.85 -2.31
N ILE A 141 -17.82 7.29 -2.40
CA ILE A 141 -18.06 5.87 -2.17
C ILE A 141 -17.09 5.13 -3.08
N LEU A 142 -16.18 4.36 -2.49
CA LEU A 142 -15.20 3.62 -3.25
C LEU A 142 -15.83 2.32 -3.74
N GLU A 143 -16.41 2.37 -4.94
CA GLU A 143 -16.91 1.16 -5.59
C GLU A 143 -15.80 0.11 -5.74
N ASN A 144 -16.16 -1.16 -5.53
CA ASN A 144 -15.26 -2.31 -5.64
C ASN A 144 -14.11 -2.37 -4.60
N ALA A 145 -14.26 -1.69 -3.46
CA ALA A 145 -13.35 -1.84 -2.33
C ALA A 145 -13.33 -3.30 -1.82
N LYS A 146 -12.15 -3.91 -1.75
CA LYS A 146 -11.94 -5.31 -1.31
C LYS A 146 -11.42 -5.43 0.12
N THR A 147 -10.76 -4.39 0.61
CA THR A 147 -10.08 -4.42 1.90
C THR A 147 -11.07 -4.47 3.05
N SER A 148 -10.99 -5.53 3.84
CA SER A 148 -11.73 -5.70 5.09
C SER A 148 -10.87 -5.42 6.33
N ILE A 149 -9.54 -5.53 6.19
CA ILE A 149 -8.57 -5.30 7.27
C ILE A 149 -7.55 -4.27 6.78
N LEU A 150 -7.52 -3.11 7.41
CA LEU A 150 -6.55 -2.06 7.16
C LEU A 150 -5.59 -1.94 8.35
N LEU A 151 -4.30 -2.04 8.07
CA LEU A 151 -3.22 -1.92 9.04
C LEU A 151 -2.35 -0.72 8.67
N LEU A 152 -2.28 0.29 9.53
CA LEU A 152 -1.34 1.39 9.42
C LEU A 152 -0.30 1.28 10.51
N ASN A 153 0.97 1.35 10.15
CA ASN A 153 2.08 1.12 11.08
C ASN A 153 3.17 2.19 10.93
N LYS A 154 3.78 2.60 12.05
CA LYS A 154 4.75 3.72 12.11
C LYS A 154 4.11 4.98 11.53
N VAL A 155 3.14 5.50 12.27
CA VAL A 155 2.31 6.62 11.85
C VAL A 155 2.78 7.87 12.58
N ASP A 156 3.42 8.79 11.87
CA ASP A 156 3.82 10.10 12.38
C ASP A 156 3.03 11.18 11.61
N LEU A 157 1.83 11.50 12.10
CA LEU A 157 0.87 12.38 11.44
C LEU A 157 0.31 13.44 12.42
N PRO A 158 0.01 14.66 11.94
CA PRO A 158 -0.92 15.55 12.61
C PRO A 158 -2.29 14.90 12.83
N TRP A 159 -2.99 15.36 13.87
CA TRP A 159 -4.35 14.89 14.17
C TRP A 159 -5.33 15.10 13.00
N ASP A 160 -5.20 16.22 12.30
CA ASP A 160 -6.06 16.59 11.18
C ASP A 160 -5.95 15.59 10.02
N ASP A 161 -4.72 15.15 9.70
CA ASP A 161 -4.46 14.15 8.66
C ASP A 161 -5.00 12.77 9.07
N LEU A 162 -4.81 12.38 10.32
CA LEU A 162 -5.40 11.14 10.84
C LEU A 162 -6.93 11.19 10.77
N PHE A 163 -7.54 12.33 11.10
CA PHE A 163 -8.99 12.52 11.01
C PHE A 163 -9.49 12.37 9.57
N LEU A 164 -8.77 12.89 8.58
CA LEU A 164 -9.09 12.69 7.16
C LEU A 164 -9.01 11.22 6.75
N ILE A 165 -7.99 10.49 7.20
CA ILE A 165 -7.86 9.05 6.95
C ILE A 165 -9.04 8.31 7.57
N LEU A 166 -9.37 8.61 8.82
CA LEU A 166 -10.52 8.00 9.52
C LEU A 166 -11.80 8.27 8.75
N GLN A 167 -12.07 9.52 8.36
CA GLN A 167 -13.28 9.90 7.64
C GLN A 167 -13.38 9.19 6.28
N PHE A 168 -12.27 9.07 5.56
CA PHE A 168 -12.21 8.36 4.29
C PHE A 168 -12.49 6.86 4.48
N VAL A 169 -11.77 6.19 5.38
CA VAL A 169 -11.88 4.75 5.62
C VAL A 169 -13.25 4.38 6.19
N TRP A 170 -13.90 5.27 6.95
CA TRP A 170 -15.24 5.06 7.52
C TRP A 170 -16.28 4.65 6.49
N HIS A 171 -16.15 5.17 5.27
CA HIS A 171 -17.08 4.97 4.15
C HIS A 171 -16.59 3.91 3.14
N THR A 172 -15.71 3.01 3.56
CA THR A 172 -15.17 1.92 2.74
C THR A 172 -15.62 0.55 3.24
N SER A 173 -15.16 -0.54 2.63
CA SER A 173 -15.43 -1.92 3.08
C SER A 173 -14.58 -2.38 4.28
N VAL A 174 -13.79 -1.49 4.88
CA VAL A 174 -12.92 -1.81 6.01
C VAL A 174 -13.75 -2.10 7.27
N GLU A 175 -13.69 -3.36 7.73
CA GLU A 175 -14.33 -3.81 8.96
C GLU A 175 -13.41 -3.68 10.18
N TYR A 176 -12.10 -3.86 9.99
CA TYR A 176 -11.10 -3.82 11.05
C TYR A 176 -9.99 -2.84 10.68
N PHE A 177 -9.85 -1.79 11.46
CA PHE A 177 -8.83 -0.77 11.27
C PHE A 177 -7.87 -0.74 12.47
N GLN A 178 -6.62 -1.11 12.24
CA GLN A 178 -5.58 -1.08 13.26
C GLN A 178 -4.50 -0.06 12.90
N ILE A 179 -4.13 0.75 13.88
CA ILE A 179 -3.11 1.79 13.76
C ILE A 179 -2.10 1.57 14.88
N GLN A 180 -0.83 1.38 14.53
CA GLN A 180 0.23 1.02 15.47
C GLN A 180 1.41 1.98 15.39
N HIS A 181 2.09 2.18 16.53
CA HIS A 181 3.27 3.03 16.66
C HIS A 181 2.95 4.45 16.18
N VAL A 182 1.94 5.05 16.83
CA VAL A 182 1.44 6.38 16.50
C VAL A 182 2.26 7.41 17.26
N ILE A 183 2.78 8.40 16.54
CA ILE A 183 3.39 9.59 17.09
C ILE A 183 2.49 10.76 16.71
N PHE A 184 1.89 11.40 17.70
CA PHE A 184 1.07 12.58 17.49
C PHE A 184 1.93 13.84 17.47
N GLY A 185 1.88 14.59 16.38
CA GLY A 185 2.51 15.91 16.26
C GLY A 185 1.50 17.03 16.05
N GLY A 186 1.84 18.25 16.45
CA GLY A 186 1.06 19.46 16.13
C GLY A 186 -0.05 19.82 17.13
N LYS A 187 -0.73 20.94 16.88
CA LYS A 187 -1.87 21.40 17.69
C LYS A 187 -3.15 20.79 17.13
N VAL A 188 -3.99 20.27 18.03
CA VAL A 188 -5.37 19.90 17.69
C VAL A 188 -6.18 21.17 17.54
N TYR A 189 -6.75 21.41 16.37
CA TYR A 189 -7.71 22.48 16.17
C TYR A 189 -9.11 21.92 16.40
N LEU A 190 -9.90 22.52 17.30
CA LEU A 190 -11.25 22.03 17.62
C LEU A 190 -12.30 22.42 16.57
N ASP A 191 -11.91 23.10 15.49
CA ASP A 191 -12.78 23.66 14.46
C ASP A 191 -12.94 22.74 13.22
N HIS A 192 -12.76 21.43 13.40
CA HIS A 192 -12.90 20.51 12.27
C HIS A 192 -14.37 20.27 11.91
N ASN A 193 -14.61 20.22 10.60
CA ASN A 193 -15.85 19.78 9.98
C ASN A 193 -16.43 18.56 10.71
N SER A 194 -17.76 18.52 10.86
CA SER A 194 -18.45 17.39 11.47
C SER A 194 -18.03 16.07 10.82
N PHE A 195 -17.61 15.09 11.62
CA PHE A 195 -17.37 13.74 11.14
C PHE A 195 -18.70 13.10 10.74
N ASP A 196 -18.76 12.51 9.55
CA ASP A 196 -19.90 11.72 9.09
C ASP A 196 -19.74 10.27 9.58
N TYR A 197 -20.53 9.93 10.60
CA TYR A 197 -20.55 8.60 11.23
C TYR A 197 -21.50 7.62 10.52
N SER A 198 -22.21 8.05 9.47
CA SER A 198 -23.21 7.22 8.81
C SER A 198 -22.58 6.08 8.00
N ASN A 199 -23.38 5.03 7.75
CA ASN A 199 -23.13 4.01 6.71
C ASN A 199 -21.77 3.29 6.77
N THR A 200 -21.20 3.11 7.96
CA THR A 200 -19.98 2.32 8.11
C THR A 200 -20.26 0.84 8.31
N VAL A 201 -19.37 0.00 7.76
CA VAL A 201 -19.28 -1.44 8.08
C VAL A 201 -18.21 -1.73 9.14
N MET A 202 -17.51 -0.69 9.62
CA MET A 202 -16.42 -0.82 10.56
C MET A 202 -16.89 -1.36 11.90
N ARG A 203 -16.24 -2.42 12.36
CA ARG A 203 -16.52 -3.12 13.63
C ARG A 203 -15.52 -2.77 14.71
N THR A 204 -14.28 -2.46 14.33
CA THR A 204 -13.21 -2.19 15.28
C THR A 204 -12.23 -1.18 14.73
N ILE A 205 -11.91 -0.19 15.55
CA ILE A 205 -10.74 0.67 15.42
C ILE A 205 -9.85 0.41 16.63
N ASN A 206 -8.57 0.17 16.40
CA ASN A 206 -7.59 -0.02 17.46
C ASN A 206 -6.38 0.91 17.23
N LEU A 207 -6.02 1.68 18.25
CA LEU A 207 -4.83 2.52 18.27
C LEU A 207 -3.88 1.98 19.35
N GLU A 208 -2.69 1.55 18.93
CA GLU A 208 -1.71 0.90 19.80
C GLU A 208 -0.36 1.64 19.77
N HIS A 209 0.36 1.59 20.89
CA HIS A 209 1.69 2.20 21.03
C HIS A 209 1.68 3.70 20.66
N VAL A 210 0.78 4.44 21.28
CA VAL A 210 0.59 5.88 21.06
C VAL A 210 1.61 6.68 21.89
N HIS A 211 2.31 7.59 21.22
CA HIS A 211 3.27 8.53 21.79
C HIS A 211 2.87 9.98 21.47
N PHE A 212 3.16 10.89 22.39
CA PHE A 212 2.87 12.33 22.32
C PHE A 212 4.16 13.15 22.41
#